data_AF-A0A7W0TWD2-F1
#
_entry.id   AF-A0A7W0TWD2-F1
#
_cell.length_a   1.000
_cell.length_b   1.000
_cell.length_c   1.000
_cell.angle_alpha   90.00
_cell.angle_beta   90.00
_cell.angle_gamma   90.00
#
_symmetry.space_group_name_H-M   'P 1'
#
loop_
_entity.id
_entity.type
_entity.pdbx_description
1 polymer ?
#
loop_
_entity_poly.entity_id
_entity_poly.type
_entity_poly.pdbx_seq_one_letter_code
_entity_poly.pdbx_strand_id
1 'polypeptide(L)'
;RVLSAGACYTIEILVHPERRGLAGEVIDGVVAALGARGVRRVYCAVRGYQAELSSPLGERGFLAVFEQELFVRYTTATIRRPVAESVPFSLDVRDPVPGRVPTFFGPPSEDGAAG
;
A
#
# COMPACT_ATOMS: atom_id res chain seq x y z
N ARG A 1 8.83 -12.53 6.15
CA ARG A 1 9.41 -13.20 4.95
C ARG A 1 10.28 -14.37 5.41
N VAL A 2 10.31 -15.48 4.66
CA VAL A 2 11.19 -16.63 4.92
C VAL A 2 12.07 -16.85 3.69
N LEU A 3 13.36 -17.03 3.90
CA LEU A 3 14.36 -17.33 2.88
C LEU A 3 15.07 -18.63 3.26
N SER A 4 15.50 -19.41 2.27
CA SER A 4 16.25 -20.65 2.47
C SER A 4 17.50 -20.67 1.61
N ALA A 5 18.63 -21.04 2.20
CA ALA A 5 19.89 -21.30 1.51
C ALA A 5 20.47 -22.62 2.03
N GLY A 6 20.37 -23.67 1.21
CA GLY A 6 20.72 -25.04 1.64
C GLY A 6 19.83 -25.49 2.82
N ALA A 7 20.47 -25.90 3.92
CA ALA A 7 19.79 -26.31 5.15
C ALA A 7 19.48 -25.15 6.12
N CYS A 8 19.88 -23.91 5.76
CA CYS A 8 19.68 -22.73 6.60
C CYS A 8 18.43 -21.96 6.18
N TYR A 9 17.65 -21.56 7.17
CA TYR A 9 16.46 -20.73 6.97
C TYR A 9 16.64 -19.41 7.69
N THR A 10 16.31 -18.31 7.01
CA THR A 10 16.33 -16.97 7.58
C THR A 10 14.92 -16.41 7.55
N ILE A 11 14.48 -15.85 8.67
CA ILE A 11 13.22 -15.15 8.80
C ILE A 11 13.46 -13.65 8.98
N GLU A 12 12.60 -12.87 8.36
CA GLU A 12 12.54 -11.42 8.53
C GLU A 12 11.12 -11.09 8.96
N ILE A 13 11.00 -10.44 10.13
CA ILE A 13 9.74 -10.15 10.77
C ILE A 13 9.52 -8.64 10.76
N LEU A 14 8.37 -8.23 10.27
CA LEU A 14 7.91 -6.85 10.29
C LEU A 14 6.63 -6.83 11.11
N VAL A 15 6.67 -6.16 12.25
CA VAL A 15 5.51 -5.96 13.13
C VAL A 15 5.18 -4.48 13.13
N HIS A 16 3.90 -4.16 13.02
CA HIS A 16 3.44 -2.79 13.15
C HIS A 16 3.74 -2.27 14.59
N PRO A 17 4.22 -1.03 14.77
CA PRO A 17 4.61 -0.51 16.09
C PRO A 17 3.51 -0.65 17.16
N GLU A 18 2.25 -0.36 16.80
CA GLU A 18 1.09 -0.50 17.70
C GLU A 18 0.68 -1.94 18.03
N ARG A 19 1.30 -2.93 17.38
CA ARG A 19 0.95 -4.36 17.54
C ARG A 19 2.15 -5.21 17.97
N ARG A 20 3.16 -4.59 18.57
CA ARG A 20 4.39 -5.27 19.05
C ARG A 20 4.10 -6.45 19.96
N GLY A 21 3.02 -6.42 20.74
CA GLY A 21 2.61 -7.56 21.59
C GLY A 21 2.36 -8.86 20.82
N LEU A 22 2.01 -8.78 19.53
CA LEU A 22 1.79 -9.96 18.68
C LEU A 22 3.08 -10.57 18.15
N ALA A 23 4.25 -9.94 18.36
CA ALA A 23 5.51 -10.42 17.81
C ALA A 23 5.81 -11.86 18.23
N GLY A 24 5.54 -12.20 19.50
CA GLY A 24 5.74 -13.54 20.02
C GLY A 24 4.92 -14.60 19.27
N GLU A 25 3.61 -14.37 19.14
CA GLU A 25 2.70 -15.28 18.44
C GLU A 25 3.09 -15.47 16.97
N VAL A 26 3.55 -14.41 16.31
CA VAL A 26 4.05 -14.47 14.93
C VAL A 26 5.31 -15.32 14.84
N ILE A 27 6.26 -15.18 15.78
CA ILE A 27 7.47 -16.01 15.82
C ILE A 27 7.09 -17.47 16.04
N ASP A 28 6.18 -17.76 16.98
CA ASP A 28 5.74 -19.13 17.28
C ASP A 28 5.13 -19.81 16.06
N GLY A 29 4.23 -19.12 15.35
CA GLY A 29 3.61 -19.65 14.14
C GLY A 29 4.64 -19.97 13.05
N VAL A 30 5.64 -19.10 12.85
CA VAL A 30 6.69 -19.32 11.84
C VAL A 30 7.63 -20.45 12.25
N VAL A 31 8.07 -20.51 13.51
CA VAL A 31 8.96 -21.57 14.00
C VAL A 31 8.26 -22.92 13.97
N ALA A 32 6.99 -23.00 14.37
CA ALA A 32 6.20 -24.23 14.28
C ALA A 32 6.07 -24.71 12.83
N ALA A 33 5.76 -23.80 11.89
CA ALA A 33 5.66 -24.15 10.47
C ALA A 33 7.00 -24.64 9.87
N LEU A 34 8.12 -24.07 10.30
CA LEU A 34 9.45 -24.52 9.87
C LEU A 34 9.84 -25.86 10.51
N GLY A 35 9.53 -26.04 11.80
CA GLY A 35 9.76 -27.28 12.53
C GLY A 35 9.01 -28.47 11.94
N ALA A 36 7.74 -28.26 11.54
CA ALA A 36 6.94 -29.27 10.84
C ALA A 36 7.56 -29.73 9.50
N ARG A 37 8.41 -28.90 8.89
CA ARG A 37 9.16 -29.21 7.67
C ARG A 37 10.54 -29.84 7.94
N GLY A 38 10.83 -30.17 9.19
CA GLY A 38 12.11 -30.76 9.61
C GLY A 38 13.27 -29.77 9.66
N VAL A 39 13.00 -28.46 9.61
CA VAL A 39 14.05 -27.43 9.70
C VAL A 39 14.62 -27.41 11.12
N ARG A 40 15.94 -27.49 11.24
CA ARG A 40 16.65 -27.57 12.53
C ARG A 40 17.36 -26.28 12.94
N ARG A 41 17.60 -25.36 12.00
CA ARG A 41 18.28 -24.09 12.25
C ARG A 41 17.56 -22.95 11.55
N VAL A 42 17.19 -21.95 12.34
CA VAL A 42 16.50 -20.75 11.88
C VAL A 42 17.27 -19.54 12.38
N TYR A 43 17.58 -18.63 11.48
CA TYR A 43 18.20 -17.34 11.76
C TYR A 43 17.15 -16.24 11.63
N CYS A 44 17.24 -15.20 12.45
CA CYS A 44 16.40 -14.02 12.34
C CYS A 44 17.27 -12.78 12.21
N ALA A 45 17.05 -11.97 11.18
CA ALA A 45 17.69 -10.67 11.07
C ALA A 45 16.86 -9.64 11.82
N VAL A 46 17.48 -8.93 12.77
CA VAL A 46 16.83 -7.87 13.55
C VAL A 46 17.56 -6.56 13.25
N ARG A 47 16.82 -5.54 12.81
CA ARG A 47 17.39 -4.20 12.60
C ARG A 47 17.50 -3.48 13.94
N GLY A 48 18.44 -2.54 14.06
CA GLY A 48 18.61 -1.77 15.30
C GLY A 48 17.35 -1.03 15.78
N TYR A 49 16.50 -0.58 14.84
CA TYR A 49 15.21 0.04 15.16
C TYR A 49 14.10 -0.96 15.58
N GLN A 50 14.38 -2.26 15.55
CA GLN A 50 13.49 -3.35 15.97
C GLN A 50 14.01 -4.03 17.24
N ALA A 51 14.79 -3.32 18.06
CA ALA A 51 15.39 -3.87 19.28
C ALA A 51 14.36 -4.52 20.22
N GLU A 52 13.10 -4.09 20.17
CA GLU A 52 11.98 -4.69 20.89
C GLU A 52 11.72 -6.17 20.54
N LEU A 53 12.17 -6.65 19.39
CA LEU A 53 12.07 -8.06 19.00
C LEU A 53 13.08 -8.96 19.74
N SER A 54 14.08 -8.37 20.40
CA SER A 54 15.13 -9.13 21.07
C SER A 54 14.59 -9.99 22.22
N SER A 55 13.69 -9.43 23.06
CA SER A 55 13.06 -10.18 24.16
C SER A 55 12.22 -11.36 23.66
N PRO A 56 11.23 -11.17 22.77
CA PRO A 56 10.38 -12.28 22.33
C PRO A 56 11.17 -13.34 21.53
N LEU A 57 12.24 -12.96 20.84
CA LEU A 57 13.15 -13.92 20.20
C LEU A 57 13.96 -14.71 21.25
N GLY A 58 14.52 -14.04 22.25
CA GLY A 58 15.27 -14.67 23.34
C GLY A 58 14.44 -15.65 24.17
N GLU A 59 13.19 -15.29 24.48
CA GLU A 59 12.21 -16.18 25.14
C GLU A 59 11.96 -17.49 24.36
N ARG A 60 12.18 -17.47 23.04
CA ARG A 60 12.01 -18.62 22.12
C ARG A 60 13.32 -19.32 21.79
N GLY A 61 14.40 -19.00 22.50
CA GLY A 61 15.69 -19.66 22.37
C GLY A 61 16.56 -19.15 21.22
N PHE A 62 16.21 -18.02 20.59
CA PHE A 62 17.14 -17.36 19.68
C PHE A 62 18.30 -16.73 20.46
N LEU A 63 19.49 -16.79 19.89
CA LEU A 63 20.70 -16.19 20.42
C LEU A 63 21.21 -15.13 19.46
N ALA A 64 21.79 -14.05 19.98
CA ALA A 64 22.51 -13.08 19.17
C ALA A 64 23.84 -13.70 18.74
N VAL A 65 23.96 -14.08 17.45
CA VAL A 65 25.16 -14.78 16.93
C VAL A 65 26.03 -13.86 16.09
N PHE A 66 25.44 -12.89 15.39
CA PHE A 66 26.14 -12.01 14.46
C PHE A 66 25.64 -10.58 14.60
N GLU A 67 26.56 -9.63 14.43
CA GLU A 67 26.26 -8.23 14.26
C GLU A 67 26.69 -7.79 12.86
N GLN A 68 25.87 -6.96 12.22
CA GLN A 68 26.16 -6.44 10.89
C GLN A 68 25.86 -4.95 10.86
N GLU A 69 26.89 -4.15 10.58
CA GLU A 69 26.75 -2.73 10.34
C GLU A 69 26.26 -2.48 8.90
N LEU A 70 25.28 -1.59 8.75
CA LEU A 70 24.75 -1.17 7.46
C LEU A 70 25.04 0.31 7.24
N PHE A 71 25.89 0.61 6.26
CA PHE A 71 26.16 1.98 5.84
C PHE A 71 25.15 2.41 4.77
N VAL A 72 24.34 3.41 5.08
CA VAL A 72 23.34 3.97 4.15
C VAL A 72 23.85 5.31 3.62
N ARG A 73 24.09 5.40 2.31
CA ARG A 73 24.38 6.66 1.62
C ARG A 73 23.09 7.28 1.10
N TYR A 74 22.67 8.39 1.71
CA TYR A 74 21.56 9.18 1.19
C TYR A 74 22.00 9.91 -0.08
N THR A 75 21.35 9.59 -1.21
CA THR A 75 21.58 10.26 -2.49
C THR A 75 20.28 10.92 -2.92
N THR A 76 20.29 12.25 -3.00
CA THR A 76 19.16 13.03 -3.50
C THR A 76 19.34 13.29 -4.99
N ALA A 77 18.31 13.01 -5.79
CA ALA A 77 18.27 13.38 -7.19
C ALA A 77 17.25 14.50 -7.41
N THR A 78 17.65 15.57 -8.10
CA THR A 78 16.75 16.67 -8.45
C THR A 78 15.89 16.25 -9.63
N ILE A 79 14.59 16.02 -9.39
CA ILE A 79 13.63 15.76 -10.47
C ILE A 79 13.11 17.10 -10.96
N ARG A 80 13.43 17.47 -12.21
CA ARG A 80 12.77 18.61 -12.88
C ARG A 80 11.36 18.17 -13.29
N ARG A 81 10.33 18.79 -12.73
CA ARG A 81 8.96 18.65 -13.24
C ARG A 81 8.86 19.43 -14.56
N PRO A 82 8.33 18.83 -15.65
CA PRO A 82 7.93 19.61 -16.81
C PRO A 82 6.79 20.54 -16.36
N VAL A 83 6.98 21.84 -16.54
CA VAL A 83 5.90 22.82 -16.40
C VAL A 83 4.96 22.56 -17.57
N ALA A 84 3.73 22.12 -17.30
CA ALA A 84 2.69 22.10 -18.32
C ALA A 84 2.34 23.55 -18.62
N GLU A 85 2.91 24.10 -19.69
CA GLU A 85 2.54 25.42 -20.18
C GLU A 85 1.14 25.30 -20.79
N SER A 86 0.16 25.96 -20.19
CA SER A 86 -1.18 26.05 -20.76
C SER A 86 -1.09 26.92 -22.00
N VAL A 87 -1.14 26.32 -23.19
CA VAL A 87 -1.27 27.08 -24.43
C VAL A 87 -2.72 27.59 -24.51
N PRO A 88 -2.96 28.91 -24.53
CA PRO A 88 -4.30 29.43 -24.77
C PRO A 88 -4.69 29.06 -26.20
N PHE A 89 -5.74 28.27 -26.35
CA PHE A 89 -6.36 28.03 -27.64
C PHE A 89 -7.76 28.63 -27.63
N SER A 90 -8.04 29.49 -28.61
CA SER A 90 -9.37 30.07 -28.79
C SER A 90 -10.23 29.09 -29.55
N LEU A 91 -11.26 28.58 -28.88
CA LEU A 91 -12.27 27.73 -29.50
C LEU A 91 -13.40 28.66 -29.94
N ASP A 92 -13.57 28.87 -31.24
CA ASP A 92 -14.73 29.59 -31.78
C ASP A 92 -15.98 28.73 -31.53
N VAL A 93 -16.61 28.95 -30.39
CA VAL A 93 -17.91 28.36 -30.06
C VAL A 93 -18.94 29.09 -30.90
N ARG A 94 -19.38 28.47 -31.99
CA ARG A 94 -20.58 28.93 -32.70
C ARG A 94 -21.78 28.71 -31.78
N ASP A 95 -22.51 29.77 -31.50
CA ASP A 95 -23.75 29.69 -30.72
C ASP A 95 -24.69 28.65 -31.33
N PRO A 96 -25.26 27.73 -30.52
CA PRO A 96 -26.19 26.75 -31.04
C PRO A 96 -27.44 27.49 -31.55
N VAL A 97 -27.66 27.43 -32.87
CA VAL A 97 -28.87 27.96 -33.48
C VAL A 97 -30.06 27.21 -32.86
N PRO A 98 -31.00 27.89 -32.19
CA PRO A 98 -32.12 27.22 -31.57
C PRO A 98 -32.98 26.56 -32.65
N GLY A 99 -32.98 25.22 -32.67
CA GLY A 99 -33.86 24.45 -33.54
C GLY A 99 -35.31 24.70 -33.15
N ARG A 100 -36.15 25.09 -34.11
CA ARG A 100 -37.60 25.19 -33.93
C ARG A 100 -38.16 23.81 -33.58
N VAL A 101 -38.58 23.64 -32.33
CA VAL A 101 -39.39 22.48 -31.91
C VAL A 101 -40.79 22.62 -32.51
N PRO A 102 -41.32 21.59 -33.20
CA PRO A 102 -42.69 21.60 -33.70
C PRO A 102 -43.69 21.63 -32.54
N THR A 103 -44.60 22.61 -32.56
CA THR A 103 -45.62 22.84 -31.53
C THR A 103 -46.72 21.77 -31.62
N PHE A 104 -46.59 20.66 -30.89
CA PHE A 104 -47.63 19.62 -30.79
C PHE A 104 -48.28 19.52 -29.40
N PHE A 105 -47.87 20.35 -28.43
CA PHE A 105 -48.44 20.37 -27.08
C PHE A 105 -48.97 21.76 -26.73
N GLY A 106 -50.08 22.14 -27.36
CA GLY A 106 -51.00 23.14 -26.80
C GLY A 106 -52.12 22.41 -26.04
N PRO A 107 -52.61 22.95 -24.92
CA PRO A 107 -53.69 22.33 -24.14
C PRO A 107 -55.00 22.24 -24.96
N PRO A 108 -55.88 21.26 -24.70
CA PRO A 108 -57.15 21.14 -25.38
C PRO A 108 -58.00 22.40 -25.14
N SER A 109 -58.56 22.95 -26.22
CA SER A 109 -59.57 24.00 -26.15
C SER A 109 -60.79 23.47 -25.42
N GLU A 110 -61.12 24.06 -24.27
CA GLU A 110 -62.41 23.88 -23.63
C GLU A 110 -63.48 24.55 -24.50
N ASP A 111 -64.33 23.73 -25.12
CA ASP A 111 -65.52 24.17 -25.80
C ASP A 111 -66.54 24.73 -24.80
N GLY A 112 -66.97 25.98 -25.05
CA GLY A 112 -68.37 26.38 -24.93
C GLY A 112 -68.81 27.07 -23.63
N ALA A 113 -69.11 28.37 -23.70
CA ALA A 113 -70.49 28.89 -23.64
C ALA A 113 -70.52 30.39 -23.28
N ALA A 114 -71.12 31.21 -24.16
CA ALA A 114 -72.28 32.07 -23.89
C ALA A 114 -72.28 33.34 -24.78
N GLY A 115 -73.41 33.54 -25.49
CA GLY A 115 -73.83 34.86 -25.99
C GLY A 115 -73.97 34.94 -27.50
#